data_AF-A0A3A8K4J0-F1
#
_entry.id   AF-A0A3A8K4J0-F1
#
_cell.length_a   1.000
_cell.length_b   1.000
_cell.length_c   1.000
_cell.angle_alpha   90.00
_cell.angle_beta   90.00
_cell.angle_gamma   90.00
#
_symmetry.space_group_name_H-M   'P 1'
#
loop_
_entity.id
_entity.type
_entity.pdbx_description
1 polymer ?
#
loop_
_entity_poly.entity_id
_entity_poly.type
_entity_poly.pdbx_seq_one_letter_code
_entity_poly.pdbx_strand_id
1 'polypeptide(L)'
;MVERPILFSGPMVRALLGGRKTVTRRIIKPQPTISDRGNLCWKDWCYGQTPDGRPAVASLAKVSPYGQPGDRLWARETWALEDLEGDGQRVVWQADRAAAWRANLDKHFYLASDYTPTRWRPSIHMPRWACRLIREVVSVRAERLHDITEEDAKAEGAEPIGITFRDEARGARIVPSLGGPYRDGFRILWESINGAESWDANPWVWRVELKQVEGVR
;
A
#
# COMPACT_ATOMS: atom_id res chain seq x y z
N MET A 1 -22.62 3.44 4.95
CA MET A 1 -21.45 2.56 4.79
C MET A 1 -21.41 2.07 3.35
N VAL A 2 -20.34 2.37 2.64
CA VAL A 2 -20.12 1.97 1.24
C VAL A 2 -18.86 1.12 1.13
N GLU A 3 -18.88 0.06 0.31
CA GLU A 3 -17.69 -0.76 0.01
C GLU A 3 -17.06 -0.37 -1.33
N ARG A 4 -15.74 -0.18 -1.39
CA ARG A 4 -15.01 0.20 -2.62
C ARG A 4 -13.77 -0.66 -2.85
N PRO A 5 -13.39 -0.94 -4.11
CA PRO A 5 -12.16 -1.66 -4.42
C PRO A 5 -10.91 -0.81 -4.13
N ILE A 6 -9.84 -1.47 -3.71
CA ILE A 6 -8.49 -0.87 -3.68
C ILE A 6 -7.43 -1.89 -4.09
N LEU A 7 -6.48 -1.49 -4.93
CA LEU A 7 -5.40 -2.37 -5.40
C LEU A 7 -4.28 -2.45 -4.35
N PHE A 8 -3.87 -3.66 -3.98
CA PHE A 8 -2.68 -3.89 -3.16
C PHE A 8 -1.73 -4.87 -3.87
N SER A 9 -0.43 -4.61 -3.76
CA SER A 9 0.59 -5.56 -4.21
C SER A 9 0.65 -6.75 -3.25
N GLY A 10 1.22 -7.88 -3.70
CA GLY A 10 1.41 -9.05 -2.84
C GLY A 10 2.11 -8.74 -1.51
N PRO A 11 3.21 -7.97 -1.48
CA PRO A 11 3.82 -7.50 -0.22
C PRO A 11 2.87 -6.72 0.69
N MET A 12 2.06 -5.80 0.13
CA MET A 12 1.10 -5.01 0.93
C MET A 12 -0.01 -5.89 1.50
N VAL A 13 -0.52 -6.85 0.73
CA VAL A 13 -1.53 -7.81 1.23
C VAL A 13 -0.98 -8.62 2.40
N ARG A 14 0.26 -9.13 2.28
CA ARG A 14 0.90 -9.85 3.39
C ARG A 14 1.08 -8.97 4.62
N ALA A 15 1.47 -7.70 4.44
CA ALA A 15 1.60 -6.76 5.55
C ALA A 15 0.23 -6.46 6.20
N LEU A 16 -0.85 -6.38 5.42
CA LEU A 16 -2.22 -6.24 5.92
C LEU A 16 -2.66 -7.48 6.71
N LEU A 17 -2.43 -8.68 6.17
CA LEU A 17 -2.77 -9.96 6.82
C LEU A 17 -1.98 -10.17 8.12
N GLY A 18 -0.71 -9.75 8.14
CA GLY A 18 0.15 -9.80 9.32
C GLY A 18 -0.03 -8.63 10.29
N GLY A 19 -1.00 -7.73 10.08
CA GLY A 19 -1.29 -6.60 10.96
C GLY A 19 -0.23 -5.50 10.99
N ARG A 20 0.79 -5.55 10.13
CA ARG A 20 1.85 -4.53 10.05
C ARG A 20 1.45 -3.32 9.22
N LYS A 21 0.53 -3.49 8.26
CA LYS A 21 -0.02 -2.40 7.46
C LYS A 21 -1.40 -1.99 7.99
N THR A 22 -1.50 -0.77 8.47
CA THR A 22 -2.75 -0.12 8.94
C THR A 22 -2.94 1.26 8.30
N VAL A 23 -1.99 1.74 7.51
CA VAL A 23 -2.07 2.99 6.75
C VAL A 23 -1.73 2.69 5.29
N THR A 24 -2.35 3.42 4.36
CA THR A 24 -1.93 3.47 2.97
C THR A 24 -1.96 4.89 2.43
N ARG A 25 -0.88 5.30 1.77
CA ARG A 25 -0.80 6.55 1.00
C ARG A 25 -1.02 6.33 -0.49
N ARG A 26 -1.77 7.24 -1.11
CA ARG A 26 -2.08 7.22 -2.55
C ARG A 26 -1.94 8.61 -3.13
N ILE A 27 -1.20 8.74 -4.23
CA ILE A 27 -1.02 10.01 -4.94
C ILE A 27 -2.38 10.58 -5.34
N ILE A 28 -2.63 11.84 -5.00
CA ILE A 28 -3.83 12.56 -5.44
C ILE A 28 -3.66 12.90 -6.94
N LYS A 29 -4.62 12.50 -7.78
CA LYS A 29 -4.59 12.78 -9.23
C LYS A 29 -5.86 13.52 -9.67
N PRO A 30 -5.77 14.67 -10.37
CA PRO A 30 -4.55 15.48 -10.58
C PRO A 30 -3.97 16.00 -9.25
N GLN A 31 -2.75 16.53 -9.24
CA GLN A 31 -2.19 17.11 -8.00
C GLN A 31 -2.93 18.40 -7.61
N PRO A 32 -3.33 18.58 -6.33
CA PRO A 32 -3.82 19.84 -5.82
C PRO A 32 -2.79 20.97 -5.98
N THR A 33 -3.28 22.17 -6.21
CA THR A 33 -2.47 23.39 -6.32
C THR A 33 -2.82 24.35 -5.21
N ILE A 34 -1.87 25.24 -4.89
CA ILE A 34 -2.10 26.37 -4.00
C ILE A 34 -2.15 27.61 -4.90
N SER A 35 -3.28 28.33 -4.88
CA SER A 35 -3.43 29.58 -5.62
C SER A 35 -2.55 30.69 -5.04
N ASP A 36 -2.40 31.81 -5.76
CA ASP A 36 -1.64 32.99 -5.30
C ASP A 36 -2.19 33.58 -3.99
N ARG A 37 -3.46 33.34 -3.68
CA ARG A 37 -4.10 33.74 -2.41
C ARG A 37 -3.91 32.70 -1.29
N GLY A 38 -3.14 31.65 -1.54
CA GLY A 38 -2.89 30.56 -0.60
C GLY A 38 -4.01 29.51 -0.51
N ASN A 39 -5.08 29.63 -1.30
CA ASN A 39 -6.17 28.66 -1.30
C ASN A 39 -5.77 27.31 -1.89
N LEU A 40 -6.21 26.24 -1.23
CA LEU A 40 -6.11 24.87 -1.75
C LEU A 40 -7.14 24.65 -2.86
N CYS A 41 -6.67 24.31 -4.05
CA CYS A 41 -7.50 24.01 -5.20
C CYS A 41 -7.25 22.58 -5.68
N TRP A 42 -8.32 21.87 -6.06
CA TRP A 42 -8.21 20.55 -6.67
C TRP A 42 -9.32 20.31 -7.67
N LYS A 43 -8.95 19.95 -8.91
CA LYS A 43 -9.84 19.95 -10.07
C LYS A 43 -10.51 21.32 -10.21
N ASP A 44 -11.81 21.36 -10.45
CA ASP A 44 -12.58 22.60 -10.65
C ASP A 44 -13.04 23.27 -9.35
N TRP A 45 -12.51 22.84 -8.18
CA TRP A 45 -12.96 23.30 -6.87
C TRP A 45 -11.84 23.97 -6.08
N CYS A 46 -12.19 25.10 -5.46
CA CYS A 46 -11.35 25.82 -4.51
C CYS A 46 -11.86 25.57 -3.08
N TYR A 47 -11.07 24.86 -2.27
CA TYR A 47 -11.39 24.50 -0.89
C TYR A 47 -11.02 25.58 0.12
N GLY A 48 -10.19 26.55 -0.30
CA GLY A 48 -9.83 27.70 0.52
C GLY A 48 -8.68 27.43 1.49
N GLN A 49 -8.65 28.22 2.56
CA GLN A 49 -7.72 28.12 3.67
C GLN A 49 -8.48 28.03 4.99
N THR A 50 -7.81 27.54 6.03
CA THR A 50 -8.25 27.67 7.41
C THR A 50 -8.08 29.13 7.91
N PRO A 51 -8.70 29.52 9.03
CA PRO A 51 -8.58 30.89 9.57
C PRO A 51 -7.14 31.36 9.85
N ASP A 52 -6.22 30.42 10.08
CA ASP A 52 -4.78 30.66 10.27
C ASP A 52 -3.97 30.64 8.95
N GLY A 53 -4.65 30.64 7.80
CA GLY A 53 -4.02 30.75 6.48
C GLY A 53 -3.43 29.45 5.92
N ARG A 54 -3.69 28.29 6.53
CA ARG A 54 -3.20 27.00 6.02
C ARG A 54 -4.13 26.43 4.95
N PRO A 55 -3.61 25.62 4.00
CA PRO A 55 -4.45 24.91 3.02
C PRO A 55 -5.58 24.11 3.69
N ALA A 56 -6.82 24.25 3.20
CA ALA A 56 -8.01 23.59 3.78
C ALA A 56 -8.10 22.08 3.48
N VAL A 57 -7.08 21.31 3.87
CA VAL A 57 -6.94 19.88 3.58
C VAL A 57 -8.06 19.01 4.16
N ALA A 58 -8.65 19.43 5.28
CA ALA A 58 -9.78 18.73 5.89
C ALA A 58 -11.04 18.77 5.00
N SER A 59 -11.25 19.87 4.26
CA SER A 59 -12.35 19.98 3.29
C SER A 59 -12.09 19.10 2.08
N LEU A 60 -10.85 19.03 1.61
CA LEU A 60 -10.45 18.13 0.52
C LEU A 60 -10.60 16.65 0.91
N ALA A 61 -10.30 16.26 2.15
CA ALA A 61 -10.47 14.88 2.65
C ALA A 61 -11.90 14.33 2.50
N LYS A 62 -12.92 15.19 2.55
CA LYS A 62 -14.33 14.80 2.41
C LYS A 62 -14.69 14.22 1.05
N VAL A 63 -13.89 14.50 0.02
CA VAL A 63 -14.12 14.02 -1.35
C VAL A 63 -13.16 12.89 -1.76
N SER A 64 -12.50 12.25 -0.79
CA SER A 64 -11.59 11.14 -1.06
C SER A 64 -12.27 10.00 -1.82
N PRO A 65 -11.63 9.45 -2.87
CA PRO A 65 -12.16 8.30 -3.60
C PRO A 65 -12.14 7.00 -2.78
N TYR A 66 -11.43 7.01 -1.63
CA TYR A 66 -11.31 5.86 -0.75
C TYR A 66 -12.39 5.81 0.35
N GLY A 67 -13.35 6.73 0.31
CA GLY A 67 -14.45 6.80 1.26
C GLY A 67 -14.16 7.65 2.49
N GLN A 68 -15.02 7.53 3.49
CA GLN A 68 -14.98 8.26 4.75
C GLN A 68 -14.89 7.28 5.93
N PRO A 69 -14.56 7.73 7.15
CA PRO A 69 -14.60 6.89 8.34
C PRO A 69 -15.88 6.06 8.44
N GLY A 70 -15.73 4.75 8.68
CA GLY A 70 -16.83 3.78 8.72
C GLY A 70 -17.19 3.15 7.36
N ASP A 71 -16.65 3.64 6.24
CA ASP A 71 -16.72 2.94 4.95
C ASP A 71 -15.73 1.76 4.90
N ARG A 72 -15.85 0.91 3.88
CA ARG A 72 -14.99 -0.26 3.71
C ARG A 72 -14.25 -0.25 2.38
N LEU A 73 -13.03 -0.77 2.41
CA LEU A 73 -12.21 -1.05 1.25
C LEU A 73 -11.97 -2.55 1.14
N TRP A 74 -12.29 -3.12 -0.01
CA TRP A 74 -11.98 -4.52 -0.32
C TRP A 74 -10.75 -4.59 -1.22
N ALA A 75 -9.75 -5.35 -0.76
CA ALA A 75 -8.46 -5.43 -1.42
C ALA A 75 -8.57 -6.24 -2.72
N ARG A 76 -7.95 -5.73 -3.77
CA ARG A 76 -7.74 -6.42 -5.04
C ARG A 76 -6.28 -6.82 -5.14
N GLU A 77 -6.03 -8.10 -5.36
CA GLU A 77 -4.71 -8.70 -5.46
C GLU A 77 -4.63 -9.63 -6.68
N THR A 78 -3.42 -9.97 -7.11
CA THR A 78 -3.24 -10.92 -8.22
C THR A 78 -3.77 -12.29 -7.78
N TRP A 79 -4.63 -12.88 -8.60
CA TRP A 79 -5.43 -14.06 -8.24
C TRP A 79 -5.52 -15.05 -9.41
N ALA A 80 -5.96 -16.27 -9.16
CA ALA A 80 -6.29 -17.23 -10.19
C ALA A 80 -7.42 -18.16 -9.73
N LEU A 81 -7.98 -18.89 -10.68
CA LEU A 81 -8.80 -20.07 -10.43
C LEU A 81 -7.91 -21.29 -10.64
N GLU A 82 -7.87 -22.16 -9.65
CA GLU A 82 -7.16 -23.43 -9.70
C GLU A 82 -8.18 -24.55 -9.70
N ASP A 83 -8.09 -25.41 -10.70
CA ASP A 83 -8.93 -26.60 -10.82
C ASP A 83 -8.53 -27.62 -9.74
N LEU A 84 -9.53 -28.19 -9.08
CA LEU A 84 -9.37 -29.27 -8.11
C LEU A 84 -9.66 -30.60 -8.81
N GLU A 85 -8.90 -31.65 -8.49
CA GLU A 85 -9.21 -33.00 -8.93
C GLU A 85 -10.61 -33.39 -8.39
N GLY A 86 -11.58 -33.61 -9.30
CA GLY A 86 -12.95 -33.99 -8.93
C GLY A 86 -14.05 -32.94 -9.11
N ASP A 87 -13.82 -31.94 -9.96
CA ASP A 87 -14.84 -30.99 -10.49
C ASP A 87 -15.19 -29.82 -9.55
N GLY A 88 -14.18 -28.99 -9.28
CA GLY A 88 -14.35 -27.72 -8.58
C GLY A 88 -13.21 -26.74 -8.86
N GLN A 89 -13.46 -25.45 -8.69
CA GLN A 89 -12.43 -24.42 -8.76
C GLN A 89 -12.30 -23.74 -7.41
N ARG A 90 -11.05 -23.47 -6.99
CA ARG A 90 -10.78 -22.59 -5.86
C ARG A 90 -10.10 -21.31 -6.30
N VAL A 91 -10.36 -20.23 -5.57
CA VAL A 91 -9.59 -19.00 -5.71
C VAL A 91 -8.25 -19.20 -5.02
N VAL A 92 -7.18 -18.86 -5.72
CA VAL A 92 -5.83 -18.76 -5.14
C VAL A 92 -5.28 -17.36 -5.36
N TRP A 93 -4.48 -16.89 -4.40
CA TRP A 93 -3.91 -15.55 -4.41
C TRP A 93 -2.38 -15.60 -4.44
N GLN A 94 -1.78 -14.74 -5.28
CA GLN A 94 -0.34 -14.75 -5.51
C GLN A 94 0.45 -14.37 -4.25
N ALA A 95 -0.17 -13.58 -3.37
CA ALA A 95 0.44 -13.16 -2.10
C ALA A 95 0.83 -14.35 -1.22
N ASP A 96 0.08 -15.46 -1.28
CA ASP A 96 0.28 -16.67 -0.49
C ASP A 96 1.42 -17.53 -1.04
N ARG A 97 1.47 -17.74 -2.36
CA ARG A 97 2.52 -18.55 -2.99
C ARG A 97 3.89 -17.92 -2.89
N ALA A 98 3.98 -16.59 -2.93
CA ALA A 98 5.25 -15.88 -2.71
C ALA A 98 5.77 -16.04 -1.26
N ALA A 99 4.90 -16.33 -0.29
CA ALA A 99 5.31 -16.67 1.07
C ALA A 99 5.81 -18.12 1.15
N ALA A 100 5.10 -19.06 0.52
CA ALA A 100 5.50 -20.46 0.43
C ALA A 100 6.86 -20.64 -0.29
N TRP A 101 7.10 -19.92 -1.38
CA TRP A 101 8.40 -19.92 -2.08
C TRP A 101 9.54 -19.43 -1.18
N ARG A 102 9.35 -18.32 -0.45
CA ARG A 102 10.36 -17.81 0.49
C ARG A 102 10.64 -18.78 1.63
N ALA A 103 9.61 -19.41 2.19
CA ALA A 103 9.77 -20.40 3.26
C ALA A 103 10.45 -21.70 2.78
N ASN A 104 10.32 -22.04 1.50
CA ASN A 104 10.95 -23.21 0.90
C ASN A 104 12.38 -22.95 0.37
N LEU A 105 12.77 -21.69 0.10
CA LEU A 105 14.16 -21.36 -0.25
C LEU A 105 15.16 -21.68 0.89
N ASP A 106 14.72 -21.60 2.14
CA ASP A 106 15.52 -21.99 3.31
C ASP A 106 15.69 -23.53 3.44
N LYS A 107 14.95 -24.31 2.62
CA LYS A 107 14.98 -25.77 2.59
C LYS A 107 15.23 -26.23 1.15
N HIS A 108 16.49 -26.22 0.71
CA HIS A 108 16.89 -26.68 -0.63
C HIS A 108 16.21 -28.02 -1.02
N PHE A 109 15.40 -28.05 -2.08
CA PHE A 109 15.75 -28.59 -3.41
C PHE A 109 14.52 -28.55 -4.35
N TYR A 110 14.82 -28.54 -5.65
CA TYR A 110 13.90 -28.58 -6.77
C TYR A 110 12.86 -29.70 -6.67
N LEU A 111 11.59 -29.35 -6.52
CA LEU A 111 10.45 -30.20 -6.90
C LEU A 111 9.65 -29.44 -7.96
N ALA A 112 10.15 -29.51 -9.20
CA ALA A 112 9.36 -29.20 -10.38
C ALA A 112 9.05 -30.54 -11.05
N SER A 113 7.95 -31.19 -10.68
CA SER A 113 7.39 -32.26 -11.52
C SER A 113 5.93 -32.06 -11.89
N ASP A 114 5.06 -31.44 -11.08
CA ASP A 114 3.61 -31.48 -11.37
C ASP A 114 2.88 -30.13 -11.20
N TYR A 115 3.56 -29.02 -11.47
CA TYR A 115 2.89 -27.71 -11.47
C TYR A 115 2.17 -27.49 -12.80
N THR A 116 0.84 -27.65 -12.81
CA THR A 116 0.03 -26.94 -13.80
C THR A 116 0.33 -25.44 -13.65
N PRO A 117 0.78 -24.75 -14.72
CA PRO A 117 1.11 -23.34 -14.61
C PRO A 117 -0.16 -22.55 -14.31
N THR A 118 -0.28 -22.11 -13.06
CA THR A 118 -1.43 -21.32 -12.61
C THR A 118 -1.53 -20.05 -13.44
N ARG A 119 -2.66 -19.87 -14.13
CA ARG A 119 -2.92 -18.69 -14.96
C ARG A 119 -3.29 -17.49 -14.10
N TRP A 120 -2.27 -16.77 -13.64
CA TRP A 120 -2.44 -15.55 -12.85
C TRP A 120 -3.18 -14.45 -13.60
N ARG A 121 -4.13 -13.82 -12.91
CA ARG A 121 -4.92 -12.69 -13.38
C ARG A 121 -4.53 -11.44 -12.58
N PRO A 122 -4.22 -10.32 -13.26
CA PRO A 122 -3.92 -9.05 -12.59
C PRO A 122 -5.01 -8.60 -11.62
N SER A 123 -4.62 -7.93 -10.53
CA SER A 123 -5.52 -7.43 -9.49
C SER A 123 -6.64 -6.52 -10.01
N ILE A 124 -6.37 -5.75 -11.07
CA ILE A 124 -7.36 -4.88 -11.73
C ILE A 124 -8.56 -5.63 -12.32
N HIS A 125 -8.47 -6.95 -12.48
CA HIS A 125 -9.55 -7.81 -12.97
C HIS A 125 -10.20 -8.65 -11.86
N MET A 126 -9.76 -8.54 -10.60
CA MET A 126 -10.30 -9.35 -9.50
C MET A 126 -11.74 -8.94 -9.13
N PRO A 127 -12.74 -9.82 -9.27
CA PRO A 127 -14.12 -9.47 -8.91
C PRO A 127 -14.34 -9.48 -7.39
N ARG A 128 -15.44 -8.86 -6.92
CA ARG A 128 -15.76 -8.76 -5.49
C ARG A 128 -15.95 -10.11 -4.80
N TRP A 129 -16.46 -11.13 -5.50
CA TRP A 129 -16.67 -12.47 -4.96
C TRP A 129 -15.35 -13.23 -4.70
N ALA A 130 -14.26 -12.86 -5.38
CA ALA A 130 -12.93 -13.45 -5.18
C ALA A 130 -12.12 -12.72 -4.08
N CYS A 131 -12.72 -11.71 -3.43
CA CYS A 131 -12.05 -10.94 -2.38
C CYS A 131 -12.15 -11.67 -1.03
N ARG A 132 -11.00 -11.83 -0.39
CA ARG A 132 -10.87 -12.37 0.98
C ARG A 132 -10.51 -11.32 2.05
N LEU A 133 -10.15 -10.10 1.64
CA LEU A 133 -9.58 -9.11 2.55
C LEU A 133 -10.34 -7.79 2.47
N ILE A 134 -11.01 -7.46 3.57
CA ILE A 134 -11.76 -6.20 3.75
C ILE A 134 -11.13 -5.41 4.91
N ARG A 135 -11.06 -4.09 4.74
CA ARG A 135 -10.58 -3.13 5.73
C ARG A 135 -11.58 -2.00 5.89
N GLU A 136 -11.87 -1.62 7.13
CA GLU A 136 -12.68 -0.43 7.41
C GLU A 136 -11.77 0.80 7.40
N VAL A 137 -12.27 1.89 6.81
CA VAL A 137 -11.62 3.19 6.82
C VAL A 137 -11.81 3.82 8.20
N VAL A 138 -10.71 4.12 8.88
CA VAL A 138 -10.70 4.78 10.21
C VAL A 138 -10.63 6.29 10.03
N SER A 139 -9.72 6.74 9.17
CA SER A 139 -9.47 8.15 8.92
C SER A 139 -8.96 8.36 7.49
N VAL A 140 -9.24 9.54 6.92
CA VAL A 140 -8.69 9.97 5.65
C VAL A 140 -8.20 11.40 5.77
N ARG A 141 -7.00 11.67 5.27
CA ARG A 141 -6.41 13.03 5.21
C ARG A 141 -5.76 13.27 3.85
N ALA A 142 -5.73 14.52 3.43
CA ALA A 142 -4.81 14.99 2.40
C ALA A 142 -3.60 15.62 3.09
N GLU A 143 -2.39 15.19 2.73
CA GLU A 143 -1.13 15.67 3.32
C GLU A 143 -0.01 15.61 2.28
N ARG A 144 1.13 16.24 2.56
CA ARG A 144 2.33 16.07 1.72
C ARG A 144 2.96 14.72 2.03
N LEU A 145 3.53 14.06 1.02
CA LEU A 145 4.21 12.77 1.20
C LEU A 145 5.26 12.82 2.31
N HIS A 146 6.02 13.91 2.39
CA HIS A 146 7.08 14.10 3.38
C HIS A 146 6.57 14.40 4.79
N ASP A 147 5.26 14.62 4.99
CA ASP A 147 4.66 14.75 6.33
C ASP A 147 4.52 13.38 7.05
N ILE A 148 4.96 12.30 6.40
CA ILE A 148 4.98 10.95 6.98
C ILE A 148 5.86 10.87 8.24
N THR A 149 5.33 10.27 9.31
CA THR A 149 6.09 9.96 10.53
C THR A 149 6.71 8.56 10.48
N GLU A 150 7.59 8.25 11.43
CA GLU A 150 8.17 6.90 11.56
C GLU A 150 7.09 5.84 11.83
N GLU A 151 6.11 6.16 12.67
CA GLU A 151 4.97 5.30 12.98
C GLU A 151 4.11 5.08 11.74
N ASP A 152 3.90 6.12 10.94
CA ASP A 152 3.17 6.01 9.69
C ASP A 152 3.94 5.18 8.65
N ALA A 153 5.26 5.33 8.54
CA ALA A 153 6.08 4.51 7.66
C ALA A 153 6.05 3.04 8.08
N LYS A 154 6.12 2.76 9.39
CA LYS A 154 5.91 1.41 9.93
C LYS A 154 4.51 0.88 9.62
N ALA A 155 3.48 1.70 9.82
CA ALA A 155 2.08 1.38 9.53
C ALA A 155 1.76 1.28 8.03
N GLU A 156 2.62 1.77 7.14
CA GLU A 156 2.58 1.48 5.71
C GLU A 156 3.04 0.05 5.39
N GLY A 157 3.62 -0.64 6.38
CA GLY A 157 4.26 -1.94 6.23
C GLY A 157 5.68 -1.86 5.66
N ALA A 158 6.36 -0.70 5.79
CA ALA A 158 7.77 -0.58 5.43
C ALA A 158 8.64 -1.38 6.41
N GLU A 159 9.76 -1.88 5.93
CA GLU A 159 10.81 -2.45 6.78
C GLU A 159 11.81 -1.34 7.14
N PRO A 160 12.37 -1.34 8.36
CA PRO A 160 13.43 -0.40 8.71
C PRO A 160 14.68 -0.68 7.85
N ILE A 161 15.32 0.38 7.35
CA ILE A 161 16.58 0.26 6.60
C ILE A 161 17.60 1.18 7.23
N GLY A 162 18.64 0.61 7.84
CA GLY A 162 19.81 1.37 8.28
C GLY A 162 20.93 1.31 7.25
N ILE A 163 21.81 2.32 7.28
CA ILE A 163 23.07 2.29 6.52
C ILE A 163 24.17 1.95 7.51
N THR A 164 24.80 0.78 7.36
CA THR A 164 26.02 0.44 8.10
C THR A 164 27.24 0.60 7.20
N PHE A 165 28.17 1.47 7.60
CA PHE A 165 29.50 1.53 7.00
C PHE A 165 30.32 0.36 7.55
N ARG A 166 30.64 -0.63 6.72
CA ARG A 166 31.69 -1.60 7.05
C ARG A 166 32.88 -1.28 6.15
N ASP A 167 33.91 -0.70 6.74
CA ASP A 167 35.18 -0.44 6.06
C ASP A 167 35.99 -1.73 6.01
N GLU A 168 36.46 -2.08 4.81
CA GLU A 168 37.70 -2.83 4.62
C GLU A 168 38.17 -2.64 3.15
N ALA A 169 38.27 -1.38 2.72
CA ALA A 169 38.98 -0.88 1.54
C ALA A 169 38.24 -0.52 0.23
N ARG A 170 37.08 -1.06 -0.21
CA ARG A 170 36.47 -0.68 -1.53
C ARG A 170 34.96 -0.89 -1.72
N GLY A 171 34.10 -0.20 -0.97
CA GLY A 171 32.72 0.04 -1.45
C GLY A 171 31.63 -0.04 -0.39
N ALA A 172 30.77 0.98 -0.40
CA ALA A 172 29.60 1.07 0.45
C ALA A 172 28.56 0.01 0.06
N ARG A 173 28.01 -0.70 1.06
CA ARG A 173 26.89 -1.63 0.87
C ARG A 173 25.71 -1.17 1.72
N ILE A 174 24.59 -0.88 1.08
CA ILE A 174 23.31 -0.66 1.77
C ILE A 174 22.83 -2.03 2.23
N VAL A 175 22.84 -2.27 3.54
CA VAL A 175 22.34 -3.51 4.14
C VAL A 175 21.07 -3.18 4.89
N PRO A 176 19.91 -3.74 4.54
CA PRO A 176 18.70 -3.62 5.35
C PRO A 176 19.00 -4.13 6.78
N SER A 177 19.17 -3.21 7.72
CA SER A 177 19.40 -3.54 9.12
C SER A 177 18.12 -3.35 9.92
N LEU A 178 17.86 -4.26 10.86
CA LEU A 178 16.69 -4.27 11.75
C LEU A 178 16.65 -3.09 12.76
N GLY A 179 17.39 -2.00 12.51
CA GLY A 179 17.55 -0.87 13.42
C GLY A 179 17.65 0.52 12.77
N GLY A 180 17.34 0.67 11.49
CA GLY A 180 17.27 1.98 10.83
C GLY A 180 15.86 2.61 10.84
N PRO A 181 15.71 3.85 10.34
CA PRO A 181 14.42 4.51 10.23
C PRO A 181 13.47 3.79 9.26
N TYR A 182 12.19 3.69 9.60
CA TYR A 182 11.14 3.20 8.72
C TYR A 182 10.88 4.16 7.57
N ARG A 183 11.07 5.46 7.76
CA ARG A 183 10.89 6.45 6.68
C ARG A 183 11.82 6.20 5.50
N ASP A 184 13.06 5.80 5.75
CA ASP A 184 14.02 5.46 4.68
C ASP A 184 13.59 4.20 3.92
N GLY A 185 13.12 3.18 4.66
CA GLY A 185 12.54 1.99 4.05
C GLY A 185 11.29 2.30 3.24
N PHE A 186 10.45 3.21 3.74
CA PHE A 186 9.25 3.65 3.03
C PHE A 186 9.58 4.45 1.78
N ARG A 187 10.62 5.30 1.78
CA ARG A 187 11.09 5.98 0.57
C ARG A 187 11.43 4.97 -0.54
N ILE A 188 12.24 3.96 -0.23
CA ILE A 188 12.64 2.92 -1.21
C ILE A 188 11.39 2.17 -1.71
N LEU A 189 10.47 1.81 -0.80
CA LEU A 189 9.21 1.18 -1.17
C LEU A 189 8.38 2.09 -2.09
N TRP A 190 8.26 3.38 -1.76
CA TRP A 190 7.49 4.36 -2.51
C TRP A 190 8.04 4.53 -3.93
N GLU A 191 9.35 4.69 -4.08
CA GLU A 191 10.03 4.82 -5.38
C GLU A 191 9.88 3.56 -6.22
N SER A 192 9.94 2.37 -5.60
CA SER A 192 9.71 1.11 -6.32
C SER A 192 8.31 0.98 -6.92
N ILE A 193 7.33 1.72 -6.38
CA ILE A 193 5.93 1.69 -6.82
C ILE A 193 5.62 2.84 -7.79
N ASN A 194 6.17 4.02 -7.52
CA ASN A 194 5.78 5.26 -8.21
C ASN A 194 6.89 5.85 -9.11
N GLY A 195 8.09 5.26 -9.12
CA GLY A 195 9.26 5.70 -9.90
C GLY A 195 10.33 6.37 -9.06
N ALA A 196 11.58 6.39 -9.55
CA ALA A 196 12.77 6.83 -8.81
C ALA A 196 12.70 8.29 -8.29
N GLU A 197 12.07 9.21 -9.02
CA GLU A 197 11.98 10.64 -8.64
C GLU A 197 10.69 10.97 -7.86
N SER A 198 9.85 9.96 -7.58
CA SER A 198 8.52 10.17 -7.00
C SER A 198 8.54 10.56 -5.53
N TRP A 199 9.64 10.27 -4.82
CA TRP A 199 9.82 10.70 -3.44
C TRP A 199 10.15 12.19 -3.35
N ASP A 200 11.14 12.63 -4.12
CA ASP A 200 11.63 14.03 -4.10
C ASP A 200 10.57 15.02 -4.58
N ALA A 201 9.65 14.58 -5.44
CA ALA A 201 8.50 15.37 -5.88
C ALA A 201 7.56 15.81 -4.74
N ASN A 202 7.63 15.17 -3.56
CA ASN A 202 6.80 15.45 -2.40
C ASN A 202 5.32 15.72 -2.72
N PRO A 203 4.64 14.80 -3.43
CA PRO A 203 3.28 15.01 -3.90
C PRO A 203 2.29 15.09 -2.73
N TRP A 204 1.14 15.70 -2.98
CA TRP A 204 -0.04 15.52 -2.15
C TRP A 204 -0.54 14.08 -2.28
N VAL A 205 -0.83 13.47 -1.13
CA VAL A 205 -1.31 12.10 -1.02
C VAL A 205 -2.58 12.03 -0.17
N TRP A 206 -3.45 11.09 -0.49
CA TRP A 206 -4.46 10.58 0.43
C TRP A 206 -3.77 9.65 1.42
N ARG A 207 -3.70 10.00 2.70
CA ARG A 207 -3.38 9.07 3.79
C ARG A 207 -4.69 8.44 4.26
N VAL A 208 -4.82 7.14 4.10
CA VAL A 208 -6.00 6.36 4.50
C VAL A 208 -5.59 5.40 5.60
N GLU A 209 -6.21 5.53 6.76
CA GLU A 209 -6.03 4.62 7.88
C GLU A 209 -7.09 3.52 7.86
N LEU A 210 -6.66 2.31 8.17
CA LEU A 210 -7.36 1.07 7.94
C LEU A 210 -7.35 0.23 9.21
N LYS A 211 -8.49 -0.34 9.56
CA LYS A 211 -8.58 -1.40 10.56
C LYS A 211 -9.15 -2.69 9.97
N GLN A 212 -8.81 -3.80 10.59
CA GLN A 212 -9.37 -5.09 10.24
C GLN A 212 -10.87 -5.13 10.61
N VAL A 213 -11.68 -5.73 9.74
CA VAL A 213 -13.08 -6.05 10.02
C VAL A 213 -13.12 -7.45 10.63
N GLU A 214 -13.78 -7.61 11.77
CA GLU A 214 -13.99 -8.90 12.40
C GLU A 214 -15.00 -9.74 11.60
N GLY A 215 -14.81 -11.06 11.55
CA GLY A 215 -15.78 -11.99 10.95
C GLY A 215 -15.74 -12.16 9.42
N VAL A 216 -14.74 -11.60 8.73
CA VAL A 216 -14.51 -11.85 7.30
C VAL A 216 -13.21 -12.67 7.15
N ARG A 217 -13.36 -13.96 6.83
CA ARG A 217 -12.29 -14.87 6.37
C ARG A 217 -12.77 -15.63 5.16
#